data_AF-A0A376LCY3-F1
#
_entry.id   AF-A0A376LCY3-F1
#
_cell.length_a   1.000
_cell.length_b   1.000
_cell.length_c   1.000
_cell.angle_alpha   90.00
_cell.angle_beta   90.00
_cell.angle_gamma   90.00
#
_symmetry.space_group_name_H-M   'P 1'
#
loop_
_entity.id
_entity.type
_entity.pdbx_description
1 polymer ?
#
loop_
_entity_poly.entity_id
_entity_poly.type
_entity_poly.pdbx_seq_one_letter_code
_entity_poly.pdbx_strand_id
1 'polypeptide(L)'
;MAEFRRATGLPVATNMIATNWREMGHAVMLNAVDIPLADPHFWTLSGAVRVAQLCDDWGLTWGCHSNNHFDISLAMFTHVGRRHRVILPLSIPTGFGRRAIVA
;
A
#
# COMPACT_ATOMS: atom_id res chain seq x y z
N MET A 1 7.98 8.22 9.32
CA MET A 1 8.33 7.74 7.97
C MET A 1 8.91 8.83 7.09
N ALA A 2 8.36 10.06 7.06
CA ALA A 2 8.94 11.16 6.27
C ALA A 2 10.41 11.46 6.59
N GLU A 3 10.79 11.50 7.87
CA GLU A 3 12.18 11.71 8.28
C GLU A 3 13.11 10.59 7.82
N PHE A 4 12.68 9.33 7.99
CA PHE A 4 13.42 8.17 7.49
C PHE A 4 13.65 8.27 5.98
N ARG A 5 12.59 8.51 5.21
CA ARG A 5 12.66 8.66 3.75
C ARG A 5 13.62 9.78 3.33
N ARG A 6 13.55 10.94 4.00
CA ARG A 6 14.46 12.07 3.72
C ARG A 6 15.91 11.76 4.08
N ALA A 7 16.14 11.01 5.16
CA ALA A 7 17.48 10.67 5.60
C ALA A 7 18.14 9.58 4.74
N THR A 8 17.36 8.61 4.24
CA THR A 8 17.90 7.46 3.50
C THR A 8 17.78 7.60 1.97
N GLY A 9 16.83 8.39 1.49
CA GLY A 9 16.49 8.46 0.06
C GLY A 9 15.79 7.20 -0.47
N LEU A 10 15.49 6.22 0.39
CA LEU A 10 14.85 4.97 0.00
C LEU A 10 13.32 5.12 -0.04
N PRO A 11 12.64 4.51 -1.02
CA PRO A 11 11.18 4.47 -1.05
C PRO A 11 10.61 3.82 0.20
N VAL A 12 9.48 4.34 0.70
CA VAL A 12 8.83 3.79 1.90
C VAL A 12 7.53 3.08 1.55
N ALA A 13 7.50 1.76 1.80
CA ALA A 13 6.30 0.94 1.77
C ALA A 13 5.72 0.69 3.18
N THR A 14 4.40 0.75 3.33
CA THR A 14 3.75 0.51 4.62
C THR A 14 2.32 0.00 4.52
N ASN A 15 2.00 -0.96 5.38
CA ASN A 15 0.67 -1.47 5.72
C ASN A 15 0.28 -1.14 7.18
N MET A 16 1.07 -0.32 7.88
CA MET A 16 0.90 -0.03 9.31
C MET A 16 0.48 1.41 9.60
N ILE A 17 0.78 2.34 8.70
CA ILE A 17 0.31 3.73 8.76
C ILE A 17 -0.43 4.01 7.45
N ALA A 18 -1.25 5.08 7.40
CA ALA A 18 -2.11 5.36 6.25
C ALA A 18 -3.09 4.21 5.97
N THR A 19 -3.78 3.74 7.01
CA THR A 19 -4.75 2.64 6.92
C THR A 19 -6.20 3.11 6.77
N ASN A 20 -6.44 4.43 6.86
CA ASN A 20 -7.71 5.09 6.58
C ASN A 20 -7.48 6.43 5.87
N TRP A 21 -8.55 7.04 5.34
CA TRP A 21 -8.45 8.27 4.55
C TRP A 21 -7.80 9.44 5.29
N ARG A 22 -8.07 9.57 6.59
CA ARG A 22 -7.49 10.65 7.40
C ARG A 22 -5.98 10.49 7.53
N GLU A 23 -5.53 9.29 7.89
CA GLU A 23 -4.10 8.98 7.97
C GLU A 23 -3.40 9.08 6.62
N MET A 24 -4.05 8.64 5.55
CA MET A 24 -3.53 8.74 4.18
C MET A 24 -3.32 10.19 3.77
N GLY A 25 -4.29 11.07 4.07
CA GLY A 25 -4.16 12.51 3.83
C GLY A 25 -2.91 13.09 4.51
N HIS A 26 -2.72 12.80 5.79
CA HIS A 26 -1.52 13.24 6.53
C HIS A 26 -0.23 12.64 5.98
N ALA A 27 -0.25 11.35 5.63
CA ALA A 27 0.93 10.66 5.10
C ALA A 27 1.41 11.27 3.79
N VAL A 28 0.49 11.65 2.90
CA VAL A 28 0.87 12.31 1.65
C VAL A 28 1.29 13.76 1.87
N MET A 29 0.58 14.53 2.69
CA MET A 29 0.99 15.90 3.00
C MET A 29 2.42 15.98 3.55
N LEU A 30 2.83 14.98 4.34
CA LEU A 30 4.17 14.89 4.91
C LEU A 30 5.20 14.22 3.97
N ASN A 31 4.78 13.76 2.79
CA ASN A 31 5.58 12.96 1.87
C ASN A 31 6.24 11.76 2.57
N ALA A 32 5.43 11.04 3.36
CA ALA A 32 5.85 10.02 4.30
C ALA A 32 5.77 8.58 3.74
N VAL A 33 5.08 8.38 2.61
CA VAL A 33 4.82 7.06 2.00
C VAL A 33 4.91 7.18 0.49
N ASP A 34 5.66 6.27 -0.14
CA ASP A 34 5.74 6.13 -1.60
C ASP A 34 4.91 4.95 -2.10
N ILE A 35 4.77 3.91 -1.25
CA ILE A 35 4.13 2.64 -1.60
C ILE A 35 3.07 2.27 -0.53
N PRO A 36 1.86 2.84 -0.58
CA PRO A 36 0.79 2.44 0.34
C PRO A 36 0.34 1.01 0.01
N LEU A 37 0.38 0.13 1.01
CA LEU A 37 -0.09 -1.25 0.90
C LEU A 37 -1.55 -1.32 1.33
N ALA A 38 -2.47 -1.13 0.38
CA ALA A 38 -3.91 -1.09 0.65
C ALA A 38 -4.45 -2.50 0.94
N ASP A 39 -4.74 -2.79 2.21
CA ASP A 39 -5.41 -4.03 2.61
C ASP A 39 -6.95 -3.86 2.56
N PRO A 40 -7.68 -4.69 1.81
CA PRO A 40 -9.14 -4.65 1.73
C PRO A 40 -9.86 -4.83 3.07
N HIS A 41 -9.24 -5.41 4.10
CA HIS A 41 -9.84 -5.54 5.43
C HIS A 41 -9.97 -4.18 6.13
N PHE A 42 -9.05 -3.24 5.87
CA PHE A 42 -9.10 -1.88 6.41
C PHE A 42 -9.83 -0.93 5.46
N TRP A 43 -9.60 -1.08 4.16
CA TRP A 43 -10.07 -0.15 3.13
C TRP A 43 -11.41 -0.53 2.50
N THR A 44 -11.90 -1.76 2.71
CA THR A 44 -12.87 -2.45 1.84
C THR A 44 -12.32 -2.67 0.42
N LEU A 45 -12.96 -3.53 -0.37
CA LEU A 45 -12.58 -3.73 -1.78
C LEU A 45 -12.67 -2.42 -2.57
N SER A 46 -13.77 -1.68 -2.38
CA SER A 46 -13.99 -0.41 -3.08
C SER A 46 -13.00 0.68 -2.68
N GLY A 47 -12.63 0.75 -1.41
CA GLY A 47 -11.64 1.72 -0.94
C GLY A 47 -10.23 1.34 -1.40
N ALA A 48 -9.87 0.06 -1.47
CA ALA A 48 -8.58 -0.37 -2.03
C ALA A 48 -8.42 0.08 -3.50
N VAL A 49 -9.49 -0.03 -4.31
CA VAL A 49 -9.51 0.52 -5.68
C VAL A 49 -9.34 2.04 -5.67
N ARG A 50 -9.99 2.73 -4.73
CA ARG A 50 -9.85 4.19 -4.60
C ARG A 50 -8.44 4.62 -4.18
N VAL A 51 -7.76 3.84 -3.33
CA VAL A 51 -6.35 4.10 -2.98
C VAL A 51 -5.47 3.92 -4.21
N ALA A 52 -5.73 2.91 -5.06
CA ALA A 52 -4.99 2.71 -6.30
C ALA A 52 -5.13 3.90 -7.27
N GLN A 53 -6.34 4.43 -7.43
CA GLN A 53 -6.58 5.66 -8.23
C GLN A 53 -5.82 6.86 -7.67
N LEU A 54 -5.86 7.06 -6.35
CA LEU A 54 -5.12 8.14 -5.70
C LEU A 54 -3.61 8.00 -5.92
N CYS A 55 -3.09 6.78 -5.90
CA CYS A 55 -1.67 6.54 -6.17
C CYS A 55 -1.32 6.92 -7.61
N ASP A 56 -2.17 6.61 -8.58
CA ASP A 56 -1.99 6.98 -9.97
C ASP A 56 -1.98 8.50 -10.17
N ASP A 57 -2.98 9.18 -9.61
CA ASP A 57 -3.12 10.64 -9.70
C ASP A 57 -1.91 11.37 -9.11
N TRP A 58 -1.29 10.80 -8.06
CA TRP A 58 -0.23 11.43 -7.28
C TRP A 58 1.16 10.84 -7.55
N GLY A 59 1.29 9.94 -8.54
CA GLY A 59 2.56 9.33 -8.94
C GLY A 59 3.17 8.39 -7.90
N LEU A 60 2.37 7.88 -6.97
CA LEU A 60 2.76 6.87 -5.98
C LEU A 60 2.67 5.46 -6.58
N THR A 61 3.39 4.50 -6.01
CA THR A 61 3.29 3.10 -6.43
C THR A 61 2.29 2.38 -5.56
N TRP A 62 1.27 1.77 -6.14
CA TRP A 62 0.28 1.06 -5.34
C TRP A 62 0.74 -0.38 -5.04
N GLY A 63 0.53 -0.83 -3.80
CA GLY A 63 0.62 -2.24 -3.43
C GLY A 63 -0.61 -2.64 -2.62
N CYS A 64 -0.84 -3.93 -2.47
CA CYS A 64 -1.88 -4.42 -1.56
C CYS A 64 -1.30 -5.52 -0.66
N HIS A 65 -1.72 -5.49 0.59
CA HIS A 65 -1.36 -6.47 1.61
C HIS A 65 -2.60 -7.28 1.93
N SER A 66 -2.46 -8.59 2.09
CA SER A 66 -3.56 -9.45 2.56
C SER A 66 -3.04 -10.46 3.56
N ASN A 67 -3.68 -10.52 4.72
CA ASN A 67 -3.46 -11.63 5.65
C ASN A 67 -4.20 -12.88 5.15
N ASN A 68 -3.45 -13.96 4.94
CA ASN A 68 -3.93 -15.34 4.77
C ASN A 68 -4.98 -15.63 3.66
N HIS A 69 -5.20 -14.76 2.68
CA HIS A 69 -6.12 -15.05 1.58
C HIS A 69 -5.39 -15.17 0.24
N PHE A 70 -5.20 -16.41 -0.20
CA PHE A 70 -4.40 -16.79 -1.35
C PHE A 70 -5.28 -17.00 -2.60
N ASP A 71 -6.13 -16.03 -3.00
CA ASP A 71 -6.81 -16.08 -4.33
C ASP A 71 -7.54 -14.76 -4.72
N ILE A 72 -8.34 -14.16 -3.82
CA ILE A 72 -9.17 -12.99 -4.14
C ILE A 72 -8.34 -11.71 -4.35
N SER A 73 -7.25 -11.55 -3.61
CA SER A 73 -6.31 -10.43 -3.79
C SER A 73 -5.70 -10.45 -5.21
N LEU A 74 -5.37 -11.63 -5.75
CA LEU A 74 -4.75 -11.82 -7.07
C LEU A 74 -5.66 -11.39 -8.23
N ALA A 75 -6.97 -11.65 -8.12
CA ALA A 75 -7.97 -11.21 -9.10
C ALA A 75 -8.18 -9.68 -9.05
N MET A 76 -8.11 -9.06 -7.87
CA MET A 76 -8.11 -7.59 -7.78
C MET A 76 -6.86 -6.97 -8.39
N PHE A 77 -5.68 -7.58 -8.19
CA PHE A 77 -4.43 -7.09 -8.77
C PHE A 77 -4.44 -7.07 -10.31
N THR A 78 -5.11 -8.02 -10.95
CA THR A 78 -5.19 -8.08 -12.42
C THR A 78 -6.17 -7.05 -13.00
N HIS A 79 -7.25 -6.73 -12.28
CA HIS A 79 -8.21 -5.71 -12.73
C HIS A 79 -7.71 -4.28 -12.45
N VAL A 80 -7.12 -4.04 -11.28
CA VAL A 80 -6.60 -2.73 -10.87
C VAL A 80 -5.21 -2.48 -11.47
N GLY A 81 -4.33 -3.48 -11.49
CA GLY A 81 -2.95 -3.32 -11.96
C GLY A 81 -2.75 -3.22 -13.46
N ARG A 82 -3.75 -3.54 -14.28
CA ARG A 82 -3.66 -3.37 -15.74
C ARG A 82 -3.54 -1.91 -16.20
N ARG A 83 -3.74 -0.93 -15.31
CA ARG A 83 -3.60 0.50 -15.61
C ARG A 83 -2.59 1.26 -14.73
N HIS A 84 -1.96 0.63 -13.75
CA HIS A 84 -1.19 1.33 -12.70
C HIS A 84 0.18 0.68 -12.42
N ARG A 85 1.18 1.43 -11.92
CA ARG A 85 2.43 0.84 -11.38
C ARG A 85 2.08 0.07 -10.10
N VAL A 86 2.05 -1.25 -10.20
CA VAL A 86 1.64 -2.14 -9.11
C VAL A 86 2.80 -3.02 -8.65
N ILE A 87 3.01 -3.07 -7.34
CA ILE A 87 3.82 -4.10 -6.70
C ILE A 87 2.88 -5.18 -6.17
N LEU A 88 2.97 -6.37 -6.76
CA LEU A 88 2.26 -7.57 -6.31
C LEU A 88 2.84 -8.03 -4.96
N PRO A 89 2.01 -8.50 -4.02
CA PRO A 89 2.47 -8.95 -2.73
C PRO A 89 3.33 -10.21 -2.91
N LEU A 90 4.55 -10.13 -2.41
CA LEU A 90 5.32 -11.32 -2.07
C LEU A 90 4.63 -11.94 -0.85
N SER A 91 4.08 -13.15 -0.98
CA SER A 91 3.60 -13.93 0.18
C SER A 91 4.80 -14.29 1.04
N ILE A 92 5.17 -13.44 1.99
CA ILE A 92 6.17 -13.78 3.01
C ILE A 92 5.42 -14.54 4.12
N PRO A 93 5.70 -15.82 4.36
CA PRO A 93 5.05 -16.57 5.42
C PRO A 93 5.58 -16.06 6.76
N THR A 94 4.90 -15.09 7.37
CA THR A 94 5.25 -14.60 8.71
C THR A 94 4.07 -14.77 9.65
N GLY A 95 4.17 -15.72 10.58
CA GLY A 95 3.20 -16.00 11.65
C GLY A 95 3.06 -14.91 12.71
N PHE A 96 3.29 -13.64 12.38
CA PHE A 96 3.07 -12.49 13.24
C PHE A 96 2.55 -11.34 12.39
N GLY A 97 1.26 -11.02 12.56
CA GLY A 97 0.59 -9.95 11.85
C GLY A 97 1.26 -8.61 12.12
N ARG A 98 1.38 -7.81 11.05
CA ARG A 98 1.97 -6.45 11.00
C ARG A 98 3.50 -6.43 10.95
N ARG A 99 4.04 -6.42 9.73
CA ARG A 99 5.38 -5.90 9.44
C ARG A 99 5.28 -4.88 8.31
N ALA A 100 5.83 -3.70 8.53
CA ALA A 100 6.16 -2.70 7.52
C ALA A 100 7.68 -2.48 7.51
N ILE A 101 8.16 -1.91 6.39
CA ILE A 101 9.55 -1.62 5.99
C ILE A 101 10.13 -2.71 5.07
N VAL A 102 9.82 -2.57 3.79
CA VAL A 102 10.70 -3.02 2.71
C VAL A 102 11.32 -1.75 2.12
N ALA A 103 12.66 -1.70 2.13
CA ALA A 103 13.46 -0.78 1.35
C ALA A 103 13.63 -1.32 -0.07
#